data_AF-A0A3D8P4T2-F1
#
_entry.id   AF-A0A3D8P4T2-F1
#
_cell.length_a   1.000
_cell.length_b   1.000
_cell.length_c   1.000
_cell.angle_alpha   90.00
_cell.angle_beta   90.00
_cell.angle_gamma   90.00
#
_symmetry.space_group_name_H-M   'P 1'
#
loop_
_entity.id
_entity.type
_entity.pdbx_description
1 polymer ?
#
loop_
_entity_poly.entity_id
_entity_poly.type
_entity_poly.pdbx_seq_one_letter_code
_entity_poly.pdbx_strand_id
1 'polypeptide(L)'
;MRRRTFLVITLSLWLCLSLAFGAAAQTSSPQAMLLDQLKGLSTPYPGEFYDKSTSKGQLKITRFSGSLAEMTGLKLQGAVIDLDSKLNASEKKMAIDMQVNLQGHTYPVRAYLDGDKVILDKSFLELLRHMLPPEAGPSEEELQLLPTYLYVQGPELGDIWKNISYYREQQMPPELKELLRFFLEAIPSKYFRVTPTQFTLELDQAGWEETLGNLVEKVKNEKERFAELVANFVSSSGATVSLGPAPNSMFTRAVMPSDLDPKKMREQLKRDIVQKIDEAVKAGDYPTRADAHELAQNFRLQEFCYRASLLPGGTKELKAAWTFVDEGKTLGGLEINSSCVGTRGDSRSNTALKLHLLLPEGLRISGELASYTLIQGQQANSHVTITARAVDEKTGKVQLDLELVGDSIDRVDPNVKVETPQLTPENSVNLETIAPTPPPAPVTPVSPANVILKLNGQLFFTEPPAFIDQNNRTMVPARALMEALGCQVDWNPVNREVTVTKGDKVIKMYIDQSAYSVNGVTKKMDTAPIIVGDRTFVPLRFVAQEMVGVRLEVSQERGLTVVNILTS
;
A
#
# COMPACT_ATOMS: atom_id res chain seq x y z
N MET A 1 9.02 5.08 -18.44
CA MET A 1 8.78 4.56 -17.06
C MET A 1 9.53 5.48 -16.11
N ARG A 2 8.88 6.17 -15.14
CA ARG A 2 9.53 7.23 -14.34
C ARG A 2 10.68 6.63 -13.51
N ARG A 3 11.86 7.30 -13.46
CA ARG A 3 13.06 6.93 -12.66
C ARG A 3 12.74 6.43 -11.24
N ARG A 4 11.67 6.97 -10.63
CA ARG A 4 11.12 6.58 -9.31
C ARG A 4 10.64 5.13 -9.24
N THR A 5 9.91 4.61 -10.24
CA THR A 5 9.35 3.24 -10.19
C THR A 5 10.45 2.19 -10.26
N PHE A 6 11.48 2.43 -11.09
CA PHE A 6 12.64 1.54 -11.18
C PHE A 6 13.42 1.49 -9.86
N LEU A 7 13.70 2.65 -9.26
CA LEU A 7 14.36 2.73 -7.96
C LEU A 7 13.58 1.95 -6.88
N VAL A 8 12.27 2.15 -6.81
CA VAL A 8 11.44 1.52 -5.77
C VAL A 8 11.35 0.01 -5.97
N ILE A 9 11.21 -0.49 -7.21
CA ILE A 9 11.26 -1.94 -7.48
C ILE A 9 12.61 -2.52 -7.07
N THR A 10 13.69 -1.86 -7.47
CA THR A 10 15.06 -2.32 -7.17
C THR A 10 15.24 -2.38 -5.64
N LEU A 11 14.92 -1.30 -4.93
CA LEU A 11 14.99 -1.23 -3.47
C LEU A 11 14.12 -2.26 -2.76
N SER A 12 12.90 -2.48 -3.25
CA SER A 12 12.00 -3.47 -2.68
C SER A 12 12.58 -4.87 -2.79
N LEU A 13 13.26 -5.18 -3.89
CA LEU A 13 13.92 -6.47 -4.10
C LEU A 13 15.20 -6.62 -3.26
N TRP A 14 15.94 -5.54 -3.03
CA TRP A 14 17.03 -5.55 -2.05
C TRP A 14 16.53 -5.74 -0.63
N LEU A 15 15.34 -5.19 -0.31
CA LEU A 15 14.67 -5.46 0.95
C LEU A 15 14.26 -6.94 1.04
N CYS A 16 13.82 -7.57 -0.05
CA CYS A 16 13.51 -9.00 -0.05
C CYS A 16 14.74 -9.88 0.22
N LEU A 17 15.97 -9.43 -0.06
CA LEU A 17 17.19 -10.13 0.35
C LEU A 17 17.35 -10.18 1.88
N SER A 18 16.67 -9.31 2.64
CA SER A 18 16.64 -9.37 4.11
C SER A 18 15.71 -10.45 4.66
N LEU A 19 14.81 -11.00 3.83
CA LEU A 19 13.76 -11.94 4.24
C LEU A 19 14.06 -13.39 3.81
N ALA A 20 15.20 -13.63 3.17
CA ALA A 20 15.47 -14.86 2.47
C ALA A 20 16.79 -15.45 2.96
N PHE A 21 16.69 -16.57 3.69
CA PHE A 21 17.88 -17.33 4.04
C PHE A 21 17.65 -18.83 3.99
N GLY A 22 18.64 -19.60 3.54
CA GLY A 22 18.52 -21.05 3.39
C GLY A 22 19.85 -21.73 3.65
N ALA A 23 20.05 -22.91 3.10
CA ALA A 23 21.33 -23.61 3.09
C ALA A 23 21.67 -23.92 1.62
N ALA A 24 22.95 -23.85 1.25
CA ALA A 24 23.42 -24.08 -0.12
C ALA A 24 23.80 -25.54 -0.32
N ALA A 25 23.35 -26.12 -1.42
CA ALA A 25 24.07 -27.14 -2.15
C ALA A 25 25.22 -26.50 -2.95
N GLN A 26 26.33 -27.22 -3.11
CA GLN A 26 27.43 -26.79 -4.00
C GLN A 26 26.93 -26.75 -5.46
N THR A 27 26.82 -25.55 -6.03
CA THR A 27 26.44 -25.33 -7.43
C THR A 27 27.58 -24.66 -8.22
N SER A 28 27.48 -24.66 -9.56
CA SER A 28 28.54 -24.27 -10.49
C SER A 28 28.87 -22.76 -10.59
N SER A 29 28.07 -21.85 -10.02
CA SER A 29 28.40 -20.41 -9.95
C SER A 29 28.02 -19.77 -8.60
N PRO A 30 28.73 -18.71 -8.14
CA PRO A 30 28.40 -17.99 -6.90
C PRO A 30 26.97 -17.43 -6.88
N GLN A 31 26.45 -16.96 -8.02
CA GLN A 31 25.07 -16.47 -8.13
C GLN A 31 24.05 -17.61 -7.97
N ALA A 32 24.34 -18.78 -8.52
CA ALA A 32 23.50 -19.96 -8.34
C ALA A 32 23.52 -20.44 -6.88
N MET A 33 24.65 -20.30 -6.18
CA MET A 33 24.76 -20.62 -4.75
C MET A 33 23.93 -19.66 -3.89
N LEU A 34 23.95 -18.34 -4.18
CA LEU A 34 23.07 -17.39 -3.51
C LEU A 34 21.61 -17.75 -3.78
N LEU A 35 21.24 -18.03 -5.02
CA LEU A 35 19.87 -18.39 -5.33
C LEU A 35 19.44 -19.70 -4.69
N ASP A 36 20.36 -20.67 -4.53
CA ASP A 36 20.14 -21.91 -3.79
C ASP A 36 19.91 -21.64 -2.30
N GLN A 37 20.71 -20.74 -1.71
CA GLN A 37 20.47 -20.20 -0.37
C GLN A 37 19.11 -19.49 -0.27
N LEU A 38 18.63 -18.86 -1.35
CA LEU A 38 17.30 -18.25 -1.40
C LEU A 38 16.17 -19.27 -1.67
N LYS A 39 16.46 -20.55 -1.94
CA LYS A 39 15.42 -21.59 -2.14
C LYS A 39 14.67 -21.92 -0.86
N GLY A 40 15.33 -21.82 0.29
CA GLY A 40 14.68 -21.83 1.59
C GLY A 40 14.27 -20.41 1.95
N LEU A 41 12.98 -20.16 2.13
CA LEU A 41 12.54 -18.98 2.85
C LEU A 41 12.79 -19.27 4.34
N SER A 42 13.95 -18.90 4.90
CA SER A 42 14.05 -18.87 6.37
C SER A 42 13.38 -17.60 6.85
N THR A 43 12.06 -17.69 6.96
CA THR A 43 11.39 -16.93 8.01
C THR A 43 12.06 -17.24 9.34
N PRO A 44 12.10 -16.28 10.28
CA PRO A 44 12.50 -16.59 11.65
C PRO A 44 11.67 -17.80 12.15
N TYR A 45 10.38 -17.83 11.85
CA TYR A 45 9.49 -18.93 12.25
C TYR A 45 9.68 -20.23 11.44
N PRO A 46 9.83 -21.38 12.10
CA PRO A 46 9.73 -22.70 11.48
C PRO A 46 8.38 -22.96 10.85
N GLY A 47 8.34 -23.78 9.78
CA GLY A 47 7.10 -24.07 9.05
C GLY A 47 5.94 -24.60 9.91
N GLU A 48 6.23 -25.26 11.03
CA GLU A 48 5.25 -25.80 11.97
C GLU A 48 4.36 -24.72 12.60
N PHE A 49 4.88 -23.51 12.80
CA PHE A 49 4.11 -22.37 13.32
C PHE A 49 3.03 -21.90 12.35
N TYR A 50 3.19 -22.20 11.05
CA TYR A 50 2.24 -21.87 9.99
C TYR A 50 1.28 -23.03 9.67
N ASP A 51 1.42 -24.18 10.33
CA ASP A 51 0.48 -25.29 10.17
C ASP A 51 -0.61 -25.24 11.23
N LYS A 52 -0.21 -25.39 12.50
CA LYS A 52 -1.12 -25.36 13.64
C LYS A 52 -0.46 -24.67 14.84
N SER A 53 -1.02 -23.54 15.23
CA SER A 53 -0.39 -22.71 16.26
C SER A 53 -1.39 -21.87 17.04
N THR A 54 -0.93 -21.41 18.19
CA THR A 54 -1.57 -20.38 18.99
C THR A 54 -0.61 -19.21 19.16
N SER A 55 -1.14 -17.99 19.19
CA SER A 55 -0.36 -16.79 19.46
C SER A 55 -1.03 -15.98 20.55
N LYS A 56 -0.24 -15.51 21.51
CA LYS A 56 -0.66 -14.49 22.45
C LYS A 56 0.25 -13.29 22.29
N GLY A 57 -0.31 -12.12 22.08
CA GLY A 57 0.47 -10.90 21.92
C GLY A 57 -0.17 -9.71 22.60
N GLN A 58 0.65 -8.69 22.82
CA GLN A 58 0.19 -7.38 23.24
C GLN A 58 0.86 -6.34 22.34
N LEU A 59 0.10 -5.35 21.89
CA LEU A 59 0.60 -4.16 21.22
C LEU A 59 0.20 -2.92 22.02
N LYS A 60 1.15 -2.04 22.32
CA LYS A 60 0.94 -0.83 23.11
C LYS A 60 1.44 0.39 22.36
N ILE A 61 0.61 1.43 22.30
CA ILE A 61 1.01 2.74 21.80
C ILE A 61 1.57 3.54 22.98
N THR A 62 2.89 3.62 23.12
CA THR A 62 3.57 4.28 24.24
C THR A 62 3.70 5.78 24.03
N ARG A 63 3.85 6.23 22.78
CA ARG A 63 3.86 7.64 22.39
C ARG A 63 2.93 7.86 21.21
N PHE A 64 2.10 8.88 21.28
CA PHE A 64 1.31 9.37 20.15
C PHE A 64 0.97 10.85 20.37
N SER A 65 1.72 11.73 19.72
CA SER A 65 1.57 13.17 19.88
C SER A 65 1.95 13.94 18.61
N GLY A 66 1.88 15.27 18.67
CA GLY A 66 2.13 16.18 17.55
C GLY A 66 0.83 16.67 16.91
N SER A 67 0.96 17.66 16.03
CA SER A 67 -0.23 18.33 15.45
C SER A 67 -1.13 17.40 14.65
N LEU A 68 -0.59 16.34 14.02
CA LEU A 68 -1.41 15.36 13.31
C LEU A 68 -2.28 14.55 14.29
N ALA A 69 -1.71 14.14 15.42
CA ALA A 69 -2.46 13.46 16.48
C ALA A 69 -3.59 14.36 17.00
N GLU A 70 -3.29 15.64 17.25
CA GLU A 70 -4.28 16.65 17.68
C GLU A 70 -5.41 16.82 16.65
N MET A 71 -5.08 16.92 15.36
CA MET A 71 -6.07 17.10 14.27
C MET A 71 -7.03 15.92 14.14
N THR A 72 -6.57 14.70 14.40
CA THR A 72 -7.45 13.51 14.36
C THR A 72 -8.44 13.45 15.52
N GLY A 73 -8.16 14.16 16.62
CA GLY A 73 -8.91 14.05 17.87
C GLY A 73 -8.75 12.69 18.59
N LEU A 74 -7.97 11.76 18.01
CA LEU A 74 -7.80 10.41 18.53
C LEU A 74 -6.77 10.40 19.66
N LYS A 75 -7.21 10.07 20.88
CA LYS A 75 -6.30 9.83 22.00
C LYS A 75 -5.90 8.36 22.02
N LEU A 76 -4.85 8.03 21.26
CA LEU A 76 -4.31 6.68 21.13
C LEU A 76 -3.16 6.39 22.10
N GLN A 77 -2.52 7.42 22.67
CA GLN A 77 -1.43 7.20 23.61
C GLN A 77 -1.94 6.42 24.84
N GLY A 78 -1.22 5.35 25.18
CA GLY A 78 -1.58 4.42 26.24
C GLY A 78 -2.56 3.33 25.81
N ALA A 79 -3.05 3.33 24.56
CA ALA A 79 -3.90 2.26 24.05
C ALA A 79 -3.12 0.93 24.03
N VAL A 80 -3.82 -0.15 24.36
CA VAL A 80 -3.28 -1.51 24.42
C VAL A 80 -4.21 -2.45 23.66
N ILE A 81 -3.65 -3.31 22.83
CA ILE A 81 -4.37 -4.39 22.13
C ILE A 81 -3.78 -5.69 22.64
N ASP A 82 -4.55 -6.45 23.41
CA ASP A 82 -4.24 -7.83 23.73
C ASP A 82 -4.83 -8.73 22.65
N LEU A 83 -4.05 -9.66 22.10
CA LEU A 83 -4.41 -10.54 21.00
C LEU A 83 -4.20 -12.01 21.40
N ASP A 84 -5.24 -12.82 21.22
CA ASP A 84 -5.18 -14.28 21.27
C ASP A 84 -5.63 -14.82 19.91
N SER A 85 -4.77 -15.58 19.24
CA SER A 85 -5.09 -16.14 17.92
C SER A 85 -4.82 -17.64 17.87
N LYS A 86 -5.57 -18.32 17.01
CA LYS A 86 -5.44 -19.74 16.72
C LYS A 86 -5.45 -19.95 15.22
N LEU A 87 -4.53 -20.77 14.74
CA LEU A 87 -4.39 -21.14 13.34
C LEU A 87 -4.49 -22.66 13.21
N ASN A 88 -5.30 -23.13 12.26
CA ASN A 88 -5.29 -24.48 11.74
C ASN A 88 -5.34 -24.41 10.21
N ALA A 89 -4.17 -24.39 9.58
CA ALA A 89 -4.04 -24.25 8.13
C ALA A 89 -4.57 -25.49 7.38
N SER A 90 -4.48 -26.68 7.98
CA SER A 90 -4.99 -27.92 7.38
C SER A 90 -6.52 -27.91 7.19
N GLU A 91 -7.24 -27.27 8.12
CA GLU A 91 -8.69 -27.05 8.03
C GLU A 91 -9.05 -25.72 7.36
N LYS A 92 -8.05 -24.91 6.98
CA LYS A 92 -8.22 -23.54 6.48
C LYS A 92 -9.06 -22.69 7.43
N LYS A 93 -8.69 -22.71 8.72
CA LYS A 93 -9.37 -21.93 9.76
C LYS A 93 -8.40 -21.12 10.60
N MET A 94 -8.79 -19.88 10.89
CA MET A 94 -8.13 -19.01 11.86
C MET A 94 -9.17 -18.29 12.70
N ALA A 95 -8.88 -18.09 13.98
CA ALA A 95 -9.67 -17.25 14.88
C ALA A 95 -8.76 -16.27 15.60
N ILE A 96 -9.23 -15.05 15.78
CA ILE A 96 -8.55 -13.95 16.45
C ILE A 96 -9.54 -13.36 17.46
N ASP A 97 -9.19 -13.35 18.74
CA ASP A 97 -9.87 -12.63 19.80
C ASP A 97 -8.95 -11.51 20.28
N MET A 98 -9.42 -10.27 20.23
CA MET A 98 -8.69 -9.09 20.63
C MET A 98 -9.44 -8.36 21.75
N GLN A 99 -8.70 -7.84 22.72
CA GLN A 99 -9.19 -6.88 23.70
C GLN A 99 -8.49 -5.54 23.43
N VAL A 100 -9.24 -4.58 22.89
CA VAL A 100 -8.71 -3.25 22.60
C VAL A 100 -9.05 -2.33 23.76
N ASN A 101 -8.04 -1.98 24.54
CA ASN A 101 -8.12 -1.02 25.64
C ASN A 101 -7.79 0.37 25.13
N LEU A 102 -8.79 1.24 25.06
CA LEU A 102 -8.67 2.59 24.54
C LEU A 102 -9.40 3.57 25.46
N GLN A 103 -8.69 4.57 25.96
CA GLN A 103 -9.27 5.64 26.80
C GLN A 103 -10.08 5.11 28.00
N GLY A 104 -9.62 4.02 28.63
CA GLY A 104 -10.29 3.40 29.77
C GLY A 104 -11.48 2.51 29.43
N HIS A 105 -11.82 2.33 28.15
CA HIS A 105 -12.83 1.40 27.67
C HIS A 105 -12.15 0.18 27.04
N THR A 106 -12.74 -1.00 27.23
CA THR A 106 -12.27 -2.25 26.65
C THR A 106 -13.28 -2.72 25.61
N TYR A 107 -12.82 -2.87 24.36
CA TYR A 107 -13.61 -3.37 23.24
C TYR A 107 -13.17 -4.79 22.89
N PRO A 108 -14.00 -5.82 23.13
CA PRO A 108 -13.74 -7.13 22.59
C PRO A 108 -13.94 -7.09 21.07
N VAL A 109 -13.04 -7.72 20.32
CA VAL A 109 -13.16 -7.84 18.86
C VAL A 109 -12.83 -9.27 18.47
N ARG A 110 -13.75 -9.92 17.75
CA ARG A 110 -13.54 -11.28 17.25
C ARG A 110 -13.58 -11.32 15.73
N ALA A 111 -12.61 -12.00 15.15
CA ALA A 111 -12.50 -12.22 13.72
C ALA A 111 -12.16 -13.67 13.42
N TYR A 112 -12.68 -14.17 12.31
CA TYR A 112 -12.45 -15.53 11.84
C TYR A 112 -12.15 -15.53 10.35
N LEU A 113 -11.29 -16.46 9.94
CA LEU A 113 -11.10 -16.83 8.54
C LEU A 113 -11.52 -18.30 8.43
N ASP A 114 -12.52 -18.61 7.60
CA ASP A 114 -13.02 -19.97 7.37
C ASP A 114 -13.08 -20.23 5.85
N GLY A 115 -12.07 -20.94 5.34
CA GLY A 115 -11.90 -21.13 3.90
C GLY A 115 -11.71 -19.78 3.19
N ASP A 116 -12.69 -19.38 2.39
CA ASP A 116 -12.71 -18.14 1.60
C ASP A 116 -13.59 -17.05 2.24
N LYS A 117 -13.99 -17.21 3.51
CA LYS A 117 -14.84 -16.27 4.25
C LYS A 117 -14.06 -15.58 5.36
N VAL A 118 -14.14 -14.25 5.40
CA VAL A 118 -13.75 -13.45 6.57
C VAL A 118 -15.01 -13.09 7.33
N ILE A 119 -15.05 -13.43 8.62
CA ILE A 119 -16.19 -13.22 9.50
C ILE A 119 -15.75 -12.31 10.64
N LEU A 120 -16.50 -11.24 10.88
CA LEU A 120 -16.30 -10.28 11.95
C LEU A 120 -17.50 -10.30 12.89
N ASP A 121 -17.23 -10.29 14.18
CA ASP A 121 -18.25 -10.03 15.19
C ASP A 121 -18.59 -8.52 15.18
N LYS A 122 -19.88 -8.19 15.34
CA LYS A 122 -20.35 -6.80 15.30
C LYS A 122 -19.75 -5.89 16.37
N SER A 123 -19.19 -6.44 17.46
CA SER A 123 -18.43 -5.69 18.47
C SER A 123 -17.28 -4.86 17.87
N PHE A 124 -16.72 -5.27 16.73
CA PHE A 124 -15.77 -4.47 15.97
C PHE A 124 -16.33 -3.09 15.56
N LEU A 125 -17.63 -3.01 15.23
CA LEU A 125 -18.26 -1.75 14.84
C LEU A 125 -18.42 -0.79 16.02
N GLU A 126 -18.49 -1.30 17.26
CA GLU A 126 -18.49 -0.48 18.47
C GLU A 126 -17.13 0.22 18.65
N LEU A 127 -16.03 -0.52 18.46
CA LEU A 127 -14.69 0.06 18.42
C LEU A 127 -14.56 1.10 17.31
N LEU A 128 -15.04 0.80 16.10
CA LEU A 128 -15.00 1.75 14.98
C LEU A 128 -15.77 3.04 15.29
N ARG A 129 -16.96 2.96 15.89
CA ARG A 129 -17.71 4.16 16.30
C ARG A 129 -16.97 5.03 17.29
N HIS A 130 -16.19 4.42 18.19
CA HIS A 130 -15.36 5.18 19.14
C HIS A 130 -14.13 5.81 18.49
N MET A 131 -13.64 5.20 17.41
CA MET A 131 -12.46 5.62 16.66
C MET A 131 -12.78 6.56 15.49
N LEU A 132 -14.04 6.66 15.06
CA LEU A 132 -14.47 7.47 13.93
C LEU A 132 -15.31 8.66 14.41
N PRO A 133 -15.36 9.76 13.65
CA PRO A 133 -16.33 10.82 13.91
C PRO A 133 -17.76 10.26 13.96
N PRO A 134 -18.67 10.80 14.79
CA PRO A 134 -20.02 10.27 14.97
C PRO A 134 -20.82 10.11 13.67
N GLU A 135 -20.52 10.95 12.67
CA GLU A 135 -21.18 10.96 11.36
C GLU A 135 -20.66 9.89 10.38
N ALA A 136 -19.54 9.23 10.70
CA ALA A 136 -18.85 8.31 9.79
C ALA A 136 -19.09 6.82 10.10
N GLY A 137 -19.83 6.50 11.17
CA GLY A 137 -20.14 5.12 11.59
C GLY A 137 -21.65 4.85 11.67
N PRO A 138 -22.07 3.57 11.67
CA PRO A 138 -23.48 3.20 11.83
C PRO A 138 -23.97 3.72 13.18
N SER A 139 -25.15 4.35 13.23
CA SER A 139 -25.80 4.81 14.46
C SER A 139 -26.03 3.67 15.46
N GLU A 140 -26.32 4.02 16.71
CA GLU A 140 -26.58 3.01 17.76
C GLU A 140 -27.83 2.17 17.44
N GLU A 141 -28.86 2.79 16.84
CA GLU A 141 -30.05 2.10 16.35
C GLU A 141 -29.71 1.13 15.21
N GLU A 142 -28.88 1.56 14.25
CA GLU A 142 -28.43 0.68 13.15
C GLU A 142 -27.59 -0.49 13.67
N LEU A 143 -26.71 -0.27 14.66
CA LEU A 143 -25.95 -1.36 15.29
C LEU A 143 -26.83 -2.41 15.98
N GLN A 144 -27.93 -1.97 16.59
CA GLN A 144 -28.88 -2.90 17.23
C GLN A 144 -29.61 -3.75 16.20
N LEU A 145 -29.87 -3.20 15.02
CA LEU A 145 -30.51 -3.90 13.90
C LEU A 145 -29.55 -4.85 13.17
N LEU A 146 -28.24 -4.64 13.29
CA LEU A 146 -27.26 -5.52 12.64
C LEU A 146 -27.17 -6.89 13.33
N PRO A 147 -27.06 -7.96 12.51
CA PRO A 147 -26.86 -9.30 13.03
C PRO A 147 -25.50 -9.43 13.72
N THR A 148 -25.34 -10.49 14.51
CA THR A 148 -24.12 -10.74 15.29
C THR A 148 -22.86 -10.79 14.42
N TYR A 149 -22.95 -11.41 13.25
CA TYR A 149 -21.82 -11.61 12.35
C TYR A 149 -21.95 -10.84 11.04
N LEU A 150 -20.85 -10.22 10.64
CA LEU A 150 -20.70 -9.55 9.36
C LEU A 150 -19.64 -10.32 8.59
N TYR A 151 -19.89 -10.68 7.34
CA TYR A 151 -18.89 -11.43 6.58
C TYR A 151 -18.73 -10.95 5.14
N VAL A 152 -17.56 -11.23 4.59
CA VAL A 152 -17.25 -11.14 3.15
C VAL A 152 -16.79 -12.50 2.68
N GLN A 153 -17.09 -12.85 1.42
CA GLN A 153 -16.72 -14.12 0.85
C GLN A 153 -16.28 -13.94 -0.60
N GLY A 154 -15.10 -14.46 -0.92
CA GLY A 154 -14.63 -14.47 -2.30
C GLY A 154 -13.42 -15.36 -2.49
N PRO A 155 -13.25 -15.96 -3.69
CA PRO A 155 -12.16 -16.90 -3.95
C PRO A 155 -10.76 -16.30 -3.68
N GLU A 156 -10.60 -14.99 -3.86
CA GLU A 156 -9.35 -14.25 -3.58
C GLU A 156 -8.97 -14.28 -2.09
N LEU A 157 -9.94 -14.30 -1.18
CA LEU A 157 -9.66 -14.45 0.25
C LEU A 157 -9.07 -15.84 0.57
N GLY A 158 -9.35 -16.82 -0.28
CA GLY A 158 -8.74 -18.14 -0.23
C GLY A 158 -7.24 -18.16 -0.53
N ASP A 159 -6.70 -17.15 -1.23
CA ASP A 159 -5.26 -17.07 -1.56
C ASP A 159 -4.38 -16.86 -0.32
N ILE A 160 -4.95 -16.39 0.80
CA ILE A 160 -4.26 -16.32 2.09
C ILE A 160 -3.68 -17.70 2.46
N TRP A 161 -4.42 -18.78 2.20
CA TRP A 161 -3.96 -20.14 2.50
C TRP A 161 -2.80 -20.60 1.61
N LYS A 162 -2.75 -20.09 0.37
CA LYS A 162 -1.61 -20.32 -0.53
C LYS A 162 -0.36 -19.63 0.04
N ASN A 163 -0.49 -18.39 0.52
CA ASN A 163 0.61 -17.69 1.18
C ASN A 163 1.06 -18.41 2.45
N ILE A 164 0.14 -18.85 3.31
CA ILE A 164 0.45 -19.66 4.50
C ILE A 164 1.20 -20.95 4.12
N SER A 165 0.84 -21.60 3.01
CA SER A 165 1.52 -22.81 2.56
C SER A 165 2.99 -22.57 2.17
N TYR A 166 3.31 -21.42 1.56
CA TYR A 166 4.70 -21.05 1.26
C TYR A 166 5.54 -20.93 2.53
N TYR A 167 5.01 -20.26 3.56
CA TYR A 167 5.69 -20.15 4.86
C TYR A 167 5.81 -21.50 5.57
N ARG A 168 4.76 -22.33 5.54
CA ARG A 168 4.75 -23.68 6.10
C ARG A 168 5.79 -24.59 5.45
N GLU A 169 5.91 -24.52 4.14
CA GLU A 169 6.85 -25.32 3.35
C GLU A 169 8.26 -24.70 3.32
N GLN A 170 8.44 -23.51 3.93
CA GLN A 170 9.67 -22.73 3.92
C GLN A 170 10.18 -22.45 2.51
N GLN A 171 9.24 -22.18 1.60
CA GLN A 171 9.53 -21.89 0.21
C GLN A 171 9.22 -20.44 -0.08
N MET A 172 10.13 -19.81 -0.83
CA MET A 172 9.84 -18.50 -1.39
C MET A 172 8.78 -18.64 -2.48
N PRO A 173 7.81 -17.71 -2.57
CA PRO A 173 6.90 -17.67 -3.71
C PRO A 173 7.70 -17.76 -5.02
N PRO A 174 7.38 -18.71 -5.92
CA PRO A 174 8.19 -18.96 -7.12
C PRO A 174 8.40 -17.71 -7.97
N GLU A 175 7.40 -16.82 -8.03
CA GLU A 175 7.45 -15.60 -8.82
C GLU A 175 8.44 -14.58 -8.22
N LEU A 176 8.45 -14.42 -6.90
CA LEU A 176 9.43 -13.58 -6.21
C LEU A 176 10.86 -14.12 -6.38
N LYS A 177 11.02 -15.45 -6.30
CA LYS A 177 12.31 -16.10 -6.47
C LYS A 177 12.90 -15.86 -7.85
N GLU A 178 12.10 -16.02 -8.90
CA GLU A 178 12.57 -15.81 -10.28
C GLU A 178 12.79 -14.32 -10.59
N LEU A 179 12.00 -13.43 -9.98
CA LEU A 179 12.26 -12.00 -10.03
C LEU A 179 13.61 -11.67 -9.36
N LEU A 180 13.86 -12.13 -8.13
CA LEU A 180 15.15 -11.94 -7.46
C LEU A 180 16.32 -12.50 -8.28
N ARG A 181 16.16 -13.68 -8.87
CA ARG A 181 17.18 -14.27 -9.77
C ARG A 181 17.54 -13.28 -10.89
N PHE A 182 16.55 -12.70 -11.55
CA PHE A 182 16.78 -11.76 -12.65
C PHE A 182 17.63 -10.55 -12.23
N PHE A 183 17.45 -10.05 -11.01
CA PHE A 183 18.23 -8.92 -10.48
C PHE A 183 19.63 -9.36 -10.01
N LEU A 184 19.75 -10.53 -9.37
CA LEU A 184 21.05 -11.07 -8.96
C LEU A 184 21.96 -11.40 -10.14
N GLU A 185 21.39 -11.80 -11.27
CA GLU A 185 22.11 -12.00 -12.54
C GLU A 185 22.77 -10.70 -13.06
N ALA A 186 22.29 -9.52 -12.67
CA ALA A 186 22.90 -8.24 -13.04
C ALA A 186 24.15 -7.89 -12.21
N ILE A 187 24.38 -8.58 -11.08
CA ILE A 187 25.51 -8.32 -10.19
C ILE A 187 26.75 -9.07 -10.70
N PRO A 188 27.86 -8.37 -11.00
CA PRO A 188 29.10 -9.00 -11.44
C PRO A 188 29.65 -10.01 -10.43
N SER A 189 30.16 -11.14 -10.93
CA SER A 189 30.69 -12.23 -10.09
C SER A 189 31.81 -11.83 -9.14
N LYS A 190 32.56 -10.77 -9.46
CA LYS A 190 33.67 -10.24 -8.64
C LYS A 190 33.23 -9.71 -7.25
N TYR A 191 31.95 -9.38 -7.09
CA TYR A 191 31.37 -8.93 -5.81
C TYR A 191 30.93 -10.09 -4.92
N PHE A 192 31.04 -11.32 -5.41
CA PHE A 192 30.76 -12.53 -4.66
C PHE A 192 32.05 -13.18 -4.19
N ARG A 193 32.04 -13.64 -2.93
CA ARG A 193 33.11 -14.46 -2.37
C ARG A 193 32.49 -15.70 -1.74
N VAL A 194 33.09 -16.84 -2.04
CA VAL A 194 32.68 -18.13 -1.50
C VAL A 194 33.90 -18.80 -0.91
N THR A 195 33.84 -19.11 0.37
CA THR A 195 34.79 -19.97 1.08
C THR A 195 34.11 -21.30 1.42
N PRO A 196 34.84 -22.32 1.91
CA PRO A 196 34.21 -23.58 2.32
C PRO A 196 33.13 -23.44 3.40
N THR A 197 33.17 -22.37 4.20
CA THR A 197 32.29 -22.17 5.37
C THR A 197 31.39 -20.96 5.25
N GLN A 198 31.61 -20.08 4.27
CA GLN A 198 30.90 -18.80 4.20
C GLN A 198 30.68 -18.34 2.77
N PHE A 199 29.50 -17.79 2.53
CA PHE A 199 29.14 -17.02 1.35
C PHE A 199 29.12 -15.52 1.71
N THR A 200 29.57 -14.66 0.81
CA THR A 200 29.51 -13.20 0.96
C THR A 200 29.19 -12.53 -0.38
N LEU A 201 28.24 -11.61 -0.35
CA LEU A 201 27.99 -10.62 -1.40
C LEU A 201 28.26 -9.25 -0.79
N GLU A 202 29.20 -8.50 -1.37
CA GLU A 202 29.59 -7.19 -0.88
C GLU A 202 29.66 -6.21 -2.03
N LEU A 203 28.92 -5.10 -1.93
CA LEU A 203 28.93 -4.03 -2.92
C LEU A 203 29.45 -2.75 -2.29
N ASP A 204 30.37 -2.10 -2.99
CA ASP A 204 30.71 -0.69 -2.78
C ASP A 204 29.90 0.18 -3.76
N GLN A 205 30.12 1.49 -3.72
CA GLN A 205 29.44 2.43 -4.61
C GLN A 205 29.66 2.10 -6.09
N ALA A 206 30.87 1.64 -6.48
CA ALA A 206 31.17 1.29 -7.86
C ALA A 206 30.42 0.02 -8.30
N GLY A 207 30.34 -0.99 -7.42
CA GLY A 207 29.57 -2.19 -7.66
C GLY A 207 28.07 -1.96 -7.72
N TRP A 208 27.56 -1.04 -6.91
CA TRP A 208 26.17 -0.58 -6.99
C TRP A 208 25.86 0.04 -8.36
N GLU A 209 26.71 0.96 -8.80
CA GLU A 209 26.59 1.63 -10.09
C GLU A 209 26.66 0.64 -11.27
N GLU A 210 27.66 -0.24 -11.26
CA GLU A 210 27.84 -1.27 -12.28
C GLU A 210 26.63 -2.21 -12.34
N THR A 211 26.09 -2.60 -11.18
CA THR A 211 24.88 -3.44 -11.07
C THR A 211 23.66 -2.73 -11.66
N LEU A 212 23.42 -1.46 -11.33
CA LEU A 212 22.31 -0.69 -11.90
C LEU A 212 22.45 -0.53 -13.42
N GLY A 213 23.66 -0.25 -13.91
CA GLY A 213 23.94 -0.15 -15.34
C GLY A 213 23.67 -1.48 -16.07
N ASN A 214 24.11 -2.60 -15.51
CA ASN A 214 23.85 -3.94 -16.06
C ASN A 214 22.35 -4.25 -16.05
N LEU A 215 21.64 -3.88 -14.99
CA LEU A 215 20.21 -4.13 -14.87
C LEU A 215 19.40 -3.36 -15.92
N VAL A 216 19.75 -2.10 -16.18
CA VAL A 216 19.14 -1.29 -17.25
C VAL A 216 19.31 -1.95 -18.62
N GLU A 217 20.51 -2.41 -18.96
CA GLU A 217 20.75 -3.12 -20.23
C GLU A 217 20.02 -4.47 -20.28
N LYS A 218 20.02 -5.21 -19.16
CA LYS A 218 19.35 -6.50 -19.06
C LYS A 218 17.84 -6.38 -19.24
N VAL A 219 17.18 -5.42 -18.60
CA VAL A 219 15.74 -5.16 -18.77
C VAL A 219 15.42 -4.80 -20.22
N LYS A 220 16.29 -4.04 -20.89
CA LYS A 220 16.13 -3.72 -22.32
C LYS A 220 16.24 -4.96 -23.21
N ASN A 221 17.27 -5.77 -22.99
CA ASN A 221 17.62 -6.92 -23.84
C ASN A 221 16.73 -8.14 -23.58
N GLU A 222 16.21 -8.29 -22.36
CA GLU A 222 15.36 -9.40 -21.91
C GLU A 222 13.96 -8.90 -21.52
N LYS A 223 13.43 -7.88 -22.22
CA LYS A 223 12.16 -7.21 -21.90
C LYS A 223 10.97 -8.16 -21.80
N GLU A 224 10.90 -9.22 -22.63
CA GLU A 224 9.84 -10.22 -22.57
C GLU A 224 9.91 -11.05 -21.29
N ARG A 225 11.12 -11.49 -20.90
CA ARG A 225 11.37 -12.22 -19.65
C ARG A 225 11.07 -11.32 -18.45
N PHE A 226 11.55 -10.08 -18.47
CA PHE A 226 11.30 -9.12 -17.41
C PHE A 226 9.80 -8.84 -17.24
N ALA A 227 9.07 -8.58 -18.34
CA ALA A 227 7.64 -8.34 -18.33
C ALA A 227 6.86 -9.54 -17.78
N GLU A 228 7.26 -10.75 -18.14
CA GLU A 228 6.66 -11.98 -17.61
C GLU A 228 6.89 -12.15 -16.11
N LEU A 229 8.13 -11.92 -15.63
CA LEU A 229 8.45 -12.00 -14.21
C LEU A 229 7.68 -10.97 -13.38
N VAL A 230 7.63 -9.72 -13.83
CA VAL A 230 6.87 -8.66 -13.16
C VAL A 230 5.38 -8.97 -13.17
N ALA A 231 4.82 -9.40 -14.31
CA ALA A 231 3.41 -9.73 -14.40
C ALA A 231 3.05 -10.90 -13.48
N ASN A 232 3.87 -11.96 -13.44
CA ASN A 232 3.68 -13.09 -12.54
C ASN A 232 3.73 -12.66 -11.06
N PHE A 233 4.72 -11.83 -10.67
CA PHE A 233 4.85 -11.35 -9.30
C PHE A 233 3.65 -10.46 -8.85
N VAL A 234 3.23 -9.53 -9.71
CA VAL A 234 2.07 -8.67 -9.42
C VAL A 234 0.78 -9.49 -9.35
N SER A 235 0.62 -10.51 -10.21
CA SER A 235 -0.55 -11.38 -10.19
C SER A 235 -0.56 -12.40 -9.04
N SER A 236 0.60 -12.85 -8.53
CA SER A 236 0.67 -13.89 -7.50
C SER A 236 0.64 -13.36 -6.08
N SER A 237 1.05 -12.11 -5.87
CA SER A 237 1.20 -11.54 -4.53
C SER A 237 -0.13 -11.24 -3.83
N GLY A 238 -1.28 -11.33 -4.52
CA GLY A 238 -2.57 -10.83 -4.00
C GLY A 238 -2.51 -9.37 -3.54
N ALA A 239 -1.39 -8.71 -3.82
CA ALA A 239 -0.96 -7.47 -3.24
C ALA A 239 -1.00 -6.45 -4.36
N THR A 240 -1.93 -5.52 -4.19
CA THR A 240 -1.62 -4.12 -4.39
C THR A 240 -0.31 -3.78 -3.66
N VAL A 241 0.84 -4.09 -4.27
CA VAL A 241 2.10 -3.40 -3.99
C VAL A 241 1.89 -1.99 -4.55
N SER A 242 1.18 -1.17 -3.78
CA SER A 242 1.09 0.27 -4.02
C SER A 242 2.47 0.84 -3.72
N LEU A 243 3.30 0.94 -4.76
CA LEU A 243 4.52 1.74 -4.72
C LEU A 243 4.14 3.24 -4.77
N GLY A 244 3.58 3.74 -3.66
CA GLY A 244 3.18 5.15 -3.49
C GLY A 244 2.39 5.37 -2.18
N PRO A 245 2.44 6.60 -1.60
CA PRO A 245 2.00 6.82 -0.23
C PRO A 245 0.48 7.00 -0.17
N ALA A 246 -0.20 6.05 0.47
CA ALA A 246 -1.09 6.31 1.62
C ALA A 246 -1.85 5.03 1.98
N PRO A 247 -2.04 4.79 3.29
CA PRO A 247 -2.83 3.68 3.80
C PRO A 247 -4.30 3.94 3.51
N ASN A 248 -5.11 2.90 3.31
CA ASN A 248 -6.42 2.79 3.95
C ASN A 248 -7.07 1.46 3.58
N SER A 249 -7.14 0.59 4.57
CA SER A 249 -8.03 -0.57 4.67
C SER A 249 -7.69 -1.81 3.85
N MET A 250 -7.74 -2.94 4.56
CA MET A 250 -7.93 -4.31 4.07
C MET A 250 -9.25 -4.46 3.26
N PHE A 251 -9.98 -3.38 3.00
CA PHE A 251 -11.29 -3.31 2.36
C PHE A 251 -11.36 -2.38 1.14
N THR A 252 -10.30 -1.63 0.80
CA THR A 252 -10.28 -0.91 -0.48
C THR A 252 -9.85 -1.87 -1.57
N ARG A 253 -10.87 -2.47 -2.19
CA ARG A 253 -10.83 -2.80 -3.60
C ARG A 253 -10.40 -1.52 -4.33
N ALA A 254 -9.13 -1.39 -4.71
CA ALA A 254 -8.84 -0.61 -5.90
C ALA A 254 -9.81 -1.17 -6.94
N VAL A 255 -10.67 -0.32 -7.51
CA VAL A 255 -11.72 -0.74 -8.44
C VAL A 255 -11.05 -1.43 -9.62
N MET A 256 -10.80 -2.73 -9.46
CA MET A 256 -10.54 -3.66 -10.53
C MET A 256 -11.90 -3.84 -11.18
N PRO A 257 -12.02 -3.62 -12.50
CA PRO A 257 -13.24 -3.95 -13.21
C PRO A 257 -13.56 -5.42 -12.90
N SER A 258 -14.77 -5.68 -12.41
CA SER A 258 -15.28 -7.01 -12.03
C SER A 258 -15.25 -8.05 -13.17
N ASP A 259 -14.90 -7.61 -14.38
CA ASP A 259 -15.11 -8.34 -15.62
C ASP A 259 -13.79 -8.77 -16.30
N LEU A 260 -12.64 -8.44 -15.70
CA LEU A 260 -11.32 -8.75 -16.26
C LEU A 260 -10.72 -10.02 -15.63
N ASP A 261 -10.84 -11.13 -16.35
CA ASP A 261 -10.14 -12.39 -16.11
C ASP A 261 -8.66 -12.14 -15.68
N PRO A 262 -8.21 -12.62 -14.50
CA PRO A 262 -6.84 -12.43 -14.01
C PRO A 262 -5.76 -12.84 -15.02
N LYS A 263 -6.04 -13.85 -15.86
CA LYS A 263 -5.14 -14.23 -16.96
C LYS A 263 -5.05 -13.14 -18.01
N LYS A 264 -6.17 -12.54 -18.41
CA LYS A 264 -6.18 -11.42 -19.37
C LYS A 264 -5.47 -10.20 -18.82
N MET A 265 -5.62 -9.91 -17.52
CA MET A 265 -4.91 -8.81 -16.86
C MET A 265 -3.40 -9.03 -16.86
N ARG A 266 -2.95 -10.25 -16.51
CA ARG A 266 -1.53 -10.62 -16.56
C ARG A 266 -0.95 -10.47 -17.97
N GLU A 267 -1.66 -10.98 -18.98
CA GLU A 267 -1.23 -10.85 -20.37
C GLU A 267 -1.24 -9.39 -20.86
N GLN A 268 -2.20 -8.57 -20.39
CA GLN A 268 -2.24 -7.14 -20.68
C GLN A 268 -1.04 -6.42 -20.05
N LEU A 269 -0.76 -6.66 -18.76
CA LEU A 269 0.38 -6.06 -18.06
C LEU A 269 1.71 -6.44 -18.74
N LYS A 270 1.86 -7.71 -19.15
CA LYS A 270 3.02 -8.16 -19.92
C LYS A 270 3.17 -7.37 -21.23
N ARG A 271 2.10 -7.26 -22.02
CA ARG A 271 2.09 -6.47 -23.26
C ARG A 271 2.43 -5.00 -23.02
N ASP A 272 1.82 -4.38 -22.01
CA ASP A 272 2.02 -2.97 -21.68
C ASP A 272 3.47 -2.67 -21.28
N ILE A 273 4.10 -3.56 -20.51
CA ILE A 273 5.51 -3.41 -20.12
C ILE A 273 6.40 -3.47 -21.35
N VAL A 274 6.24 -4.49 -22.20
CA VAL A 274 7.06 -4.66 -23.43
C VAL A 274 6.85 -3.46 -24.36
N GLN A 275 5.60 -3.09 -24.63
CA GLN A 275 5.27 -1.95 -25.49
C GLN A 275 5.89 -0.65 -24.98
N LYS A 276 5.78 -0.35 -23.68
CA LYS A 276 6.35 0.87 -23.10
C LYS A 276 7.88 0.88 -23.13
N ILE A 277 8.51 -0.29 -23.01
CA ILE A 277 9.97 -0.41 -23.19
C ILE A 277 10.33 -0.12 -24.64
N ASP A 278 9.63 -0.71 -25.62
CA ASP A 278 9.90 -0.50 -27.05
C ASP A 278 9.66 0.94 -27.49
N GLU A 279 8.57 1.57 -27.04
CA GLU A 279 8.28 2.98 -27.28
C GLU A 279 9.39 3.88 -26.71
N ALA A 280 9.81 3.63 -25.47
CA ALA A 280 10.90 4.39 -24.86
C ALA A 280 12.24 4.19 -25.59
N VAL A 281 12.55 2.97 -26.03
CA VAL A 281 13.77 2.68 -26.80
C VAL A 281 13.73 3.38 -28.15
N LYS A 282 12.59 3.37 -28.84
CA LYS A 282 12.39 4.02 -30.14
C LYS A 282 12.44 5.55 -30.03
N ALA A 283 11.91 6.11 -28.94
CA ALA A 283 11.94 7.55 -28.67
C ALA A 283 13.33 8.05 -28.21
N GLY A 284 14.24 7.15 -27.83
CA GLY A 284 15.52 7.52 -27.21
C GLY A 284 15.38 7.89 -25.72
N ASP A 285 14.21 7.67 -25.13
CA ASP A 285 13.87 7.99 -23.74
C ASP A 285 14.10 6.82 -22.77
N TYR A 286 14.57 5.67 -23.27
CA TYR A 286 14.89 4.52 -22.42
C TYR A 286 16.13 4.81 -21.57
N PRO A 287 16.11 4.49 -20.26
CA PRO A 287 17.26 4.73 -19.39
C PRO A 287 18.56 4.15 -19.94
N THR A 288 19.64 4.91 -19.84
CA THR A 288 20.98 4.51 -20.26
C THR A 288 21.84 4.14 -19.06
N ARG A 289 23.05 3.62 -19.32
CA ARG A 289 24.07 3.48 -18.27
C ARG A 289 24.44 4.83 -17.62
N ALA A 290 24.39 5.93 -18.36
CA ALA A 290 24.62 7.26 -17.79
C ALA A 290 23.50 7.67 -16.83
N ASP A 291 22.24 7.35 -17.15
CA ASP A 291 21.12 7.54 -16.22
C ASP A 291 21.25 6.67 -14.97
N ALA A 292 21.73 5.43 -15.12
CA ALA A 292 22.01 4.54 -13.99
C ALA A 292 23.14 5.08 -13.09
N HIS A 293 24.19 5.65 -13.69
CA HIS A 293 25.24 6.37 -12.97
C HIS A 293 24.66 7.55 -12.18
N GLU A 294 23.90 8.43 -12.83
CA GLU A 294 23.24 9.57 -12.16
C GLU A 294 22.35 9.10 -10.99
N LEU A 295 21.56 8.04 -11.20
CA LEU A 295 20.74 7.44 -10.14
C LEU A 295 21.59 6.92 -8.97
N ALA A 296 22.71 6.24 -9.25
CA ALA A 296 23.63 5.75 -8.22
C ALA A 296 24.28 6.89 -7.43
N GLN A 297 24.52 8.05 -8.06
CA GLN A 297 25.05 9.23 -7.38
C GLN A 297 24.03 9.93 -6.47
N ASN A 298 22.75 9.82 -6.82
CA ASN A 298 21.62 10.31 -6.01
C ASN A 298 21.19 9.30 -4.93
N PHE A 299 21.57 8.03 -5.08
CA PHE A 299 21.26 6.94 -4.17
C PHE A 299 22.54 6.23 -3.76
N ARG A 300 23.34 6.93 -2.94
CA ARG A 300 24.71 6.53 -2.62
C ARG A 300 24.72 5.39 -1.64
N LEU A 301 25.26 4.26 -2.06
CA LEU A 301 25.49 3.12 -1.20
C LEU A 301 26.64 3.42 -0.23
N GLN A 302 26.34 3.33 1.07
CA GLN A 302 27.31 3.48 2.15
C GLN A 302 27.92 2.13 2.53
N GLU A 303 27.06 1.11 2.60
CA GLU A 303 27.45 -0.26 2.93
C GLU A 303 26.44 -1.20 2.27
N PHE A 304 26.90 -2.25 1.60
CA PHE A 304 26.08 -3.42 1.32
C PHE A 304 26.90 -4.67 1.57
N CYS A 305 26.50 -5.47 2.55
CA CYS A 305 27.13 -6.72 2.86
C CYS A 305 26.08 -7.76 3.27
N TYR A 306 25.94 -8.80 2.47
CA TYR A 306 25.20 -10.00 2.83
C TYR A 306 26.18 -11.13 3.08
N ARG A 307 26.14 -11.72 4.28
CA ARG A 307 26.99 -12.83 4.71
C ARG A 307 26.12 -13.98 5.18
N ALA A 308 26.43 -15.19 4.74
CA ALA A 308 25.74 -16.39 5.20
C ALA A 308 26.74 -17.50 5.47
N SER A 309 26.69 -18.09 6.67
CA SER A 309 27.37 -19.33 6.97
C SER A 309 26.82 -20.46 6.10
N LEU A 310 27.73 -21.25 5.51
CA LEU A 310 27.40 -22.51 4.85
C LEU A 310 27.33 -23.68 5.84
N LEU A 311 27.80 -23.48 7.08
CA LEU A 311 27.67 -24.45 8.15
C LEU A 311 26.26 -24.42 8.75
N PRO A 312 25.67 -25.59 9.11
CA PRO A 312 24.38 -25.67 9.78
C PRO A 312 24.36 -24.82 11.06
N GLY A 313 23.30 -24.03 11.23
CA GLY A 313 23.12 -23.21 12.43
C GLY A 313 23.99 -21.95 12.50
N GLY A 314 24.86 -21.72 11.51
CA GLY A 314 25.75 -20.56 11.53
C GLY A 314 25.05 -19.24 11.21
N THR A 315 25.76 -18.14 11.47
CA THR A 315 25.23 -16.79 11.34
C THR A 315 24.91 -16.40 9.90
N LYS A 316 23.83 -15.65 9.74
CA LYS A 316 23.46 -14.95 8.52
C LYS A 316 23.22 -13.49 8.87
N GLU A 317 23.74 -12.59 8.05
CA GLU A 317 23.76 -11.16 8.33
C GLU A 317 23.54 -10.39 7.03
N LEU A 318 22.69 -9.38 7.07
CA LEU A 318 22.55 -8.35 6.05
C LEU A 318 22.81 -6.99 6.70
N LYS A 319 23.73 -6.24 6.13
CA LYS A 319 23.91 -4.81 6.38
C LYS A 319 23.75 -4.07 5.07
N ALA A 320 22.86 -3.11 5.02
CA ALA A 320 22.68 -2.27 3.85
C ALA A 320 22.33 -0.85 4.27
N ALA A 321 23.04 0.13 3.73
CA ALA A 321 22.83 1.53 4.05
C ALA A 321 22.96 2.38 2.79
N TRP A 322 21.99 3.27 2.57
CA TRP A 322 21.99 4.22 1.47
C TRP A 322 21.74 5.64 1.96
N THR A 323 22.37 6.60 1.29
CA THR A 323 22.14 8.03 1.47
C THR A 323 21.47 8.58 0.22
N PHE A 324 20.40 9.34 0.40
CA PHE A 324 19.65 9.96 -0.68
C PHE A 324 20.18 11.37 -0.86
N VAL A 325 20.53 11.73 -2.09
CA VAL A 325 21.14 13.00 -2.45
C VAL A 325 20.41 13.56 -3.66
N ASP A 326 20.17 14.87 -3.65
CA ASP A 326 19.64 15.61 -4.80
C ASP A 326 20.39 16.93 -4.92
N GLU A 327 20.94 17.21 -6.11
CA GLU A 327 21.77 18.39 -6.38
C GLU A 327 22.87 18.65 -5.33
N GLY A 328 23.46 17.56 -4.79
CA GLY A 328 24.50 17.63 -3.76
C GLY A 328 24.01 17.83 -2.32
N LYS A 329 22.70 17.98 -2.09
CA LYS A 329 22.08 18.05 -0.76
C LYS A 329 21.63 16.67 -0.31
N THR A 330 21.94 16.29 0.92
CA THR A 330 21.43 15.06 1.53
C THR A 330 19.94 15.20 1.86
N LEU A 331 19.13 14.37 1.22
CA LEU A 331 17.69 14.25 1.45
C LEU A 331 17.34 13.18 2.50
N GLY A 332 18.30 12.36 2.95
CA GLY A 332 18.03 11.32 3.94
C GLY A 332 18.81 10.03 3.70
N GLY A 333 18.28 8.92 4.20
CA GLY A 333 18.85 7.60 4.03
C GLY A 333 17.96 6.46 4.53
N LEU A 334 18.33 5.25 4.15
CA LEU A 334 17.73 3.99 4.57
C LEU A 334 18.84 3.07 5.07
N GLU A 335 18.64 2.48 6.25
CA GLU A 335 19.54 1.50 6.85
C GLU A 335 18.74 0.22 7.16
N ILE A 336 19.31 -0.92 6.82
CA ILE A 336 18.77 -2.25 7.05
C ILE A 336 19.88 -3.06 7.70
N ASN A 337 19.64 -3.50 8.93
CA ASN A 337 20.49 -4.45 9.63
C ASN A 337 19.66 -5.65 10.02
N SER A 338 20.01 -6.83 9.53
CA SER A 338 19.36 -8.07 9.94
C SER A 338 20.42 -9.11 10.28
N SER A 339 20.19 -9.87 11.34
CA SER A 339 21.04 -11.00 11.70
C SER A 339 20.18 -12.15 12.20
N CYS A 340 20.58 -13.36 11.87
CA CYS A 340 19.99 -14.60 12.36
C CYS A 340 21.10 -15.59 12.68
N VAL A 341 21.00 -16.28 13.81
CA VAL A 341 21.93 -17.33 14.23
C VAL A 341 21.17 -18.47 14.85
N GLY A 342 21.66 -19.69 14.65
CA GLY A 342 21.05 -20.90 15.18
C GLY A 342 20.35 -21.74 14.13
N THR A 343 19.76 -22.84 14.60
CA THR A 343 19.12 -23.86 13.78
C THR A 343 17.60 -23.65 13.71
N ARG A 344 16.92 -24.46 12.89
CA ARG A 344 15.46 -24.39 12.73
C ARG A 344 14.69 -24.44 14.06
N GLY A 345 15.13 -25.23 15.03
CA GLY A 345 14.44 -25.36 16.32
C GLY A 345 14.99 -24.46 17.42
N ASP A 346 16.11 -23.78 17.21
CA ASP A 346 16.75 -22.94 18.23
C ASP A 346 17.51 -21.83 17.53
N SER A 347 16.89 -20.65 17.47
CA SER A 347 17.46 -19.52 16.75
C SER A 347 17.11 -18.19 17.39
N ARG A 348 17.98 -17.22 17.11
CA ARG A 348 17.79 -15.82 17.47
C ARG A 348 17.90 -14.98 16.21
N SER A 349 16.96 -14.08 16.02
CA SER A 349 17.01 -13.09 14.96
C SER A 349 16.82 -11.67 15.50
N ASN A 350 17.51 -10.73 14.88
CA ASN A 350 17.36 -9.30 15.11
C ASN A 350 17.20 -8.63 13.74
N THR A 351 16.23 -7.73 13.59
CA THR A 351 16.10 -6.92 12.39
C THR A 351 15.83 -5.47 12.77
N ALA A 352 16.55 -4.54 12.18
CA ALA A 352 16.35 -3.11 12.32
C ALA A 352 16.28 -2.48 10.91
N LEU A 353 15.22 -1.71 10.67
CA LEU A 353 15.05 -0.88 9.49
C LEU A 353 14.91 0.56 9.95
N LYS A 354 15.80 1.44 9.52
CA LYS A 354 15.76 2.87 9.84
C LYS A 354 15.60 3.67 8.57
N LEU A 355 14.69 4.64 8.61
CA LEU A 355 14.44 5.57 7.54
C LEU A 355 14.60 6.99 8.08
N HIS A 356 15.35 7.81 7.35
CA HIS A 356 15.44 9.24 7.60
C HIS A 356 15.21 9.97 6.28
N LEU A 357 14.34 10.96 6.27
CA LEU A 357 13.99 11.76 5.10
C LEU A 357 13.92 13.23 5.48
N LEU A 358 14.37 14.09 4.57
CA LEU A 358 14.20 15.53 4.57
C LEU A 358 13.45 15.90 3.30
N LEU A 359 12.21 16.33 3.46
CA LEU A 359 11.36 16.73 2.33
C LEU A 359 11.64 18.19 1.92
N PRO A 360 11.37 18.57 0.65
CA PRO A 360 11.66 19.91 0.12
C PRO A 360 11.06 21.09 0.89
N GLU A 361 10.02 20.85 1.69
CA GLU A 361 9.36 21.89 2.52
C GLU A 361 10.07 22.14 3.87
N GLY A 362 11.09 21.33 4.20
CA GLY A 362 11.78 21.34 5.50
C GLY A 362 11.15 20.37 6.50
N LEU A 363 10.34 19.40 6.06
CA LEU A 363 9.79 18.37 6.95
C LEU A 363 10.78 17.22 7.09
N ARG A 364 11.29 17.01 8.31
CA ARG A 364 12.15 15.87 8.64
C ARG A 364 11.30 14.71 9.15
N ILE A 365 11.37 13.58 8.47
CA ILE A 365 10.70 12.33 8.86
C ILE A 365 11.77 11.32 9.24
N SER A 366 11.61 10.68 10.39
CA SER A 366 12.45 9.57 10.82
C SER A 366 11.59 8.44 11.35
N GLY A 367 11.96 7.19 11.09
CA GLY A 367 11.31 6.04 11.68
C GLY A 367 12.26 4.87 11.81
N GLU A 368 11.97 4.00 12.78
CA GLU A 368 12.70 2.77 13.02
C GLU A 368 11.73 1.64 13.31
N LEU A 369 11.89 0.52 12.62
CA LEU A 369 11.32 -0.77 13.00
C LEU A 369 12.46 -1.62 13.53
N ALA A 370 12.38 -2.02 14.79
CA ALA A 370 13.31 -2.95 15.41
C ALA A 370 12.54 -4.17 15.91
N SER A 371 13.00 -5.36 15.56
CA SER A 371 12.42 -6.62 16.01
C SER A 371 13.48 -7.60 16.49
N TYR A 372 13.11 -8.35 17.52
CA TYR A 372 13.87 -9.45 18.09
C TYR A 372 12.96 -10.66 18.18
N THR A 373 13.44 -11.82 17.73
CA THR A 373 12.72 -13.10 17.88
C THR A 373 13.66 -14.17 18.40
N LEU A 374 13.24 -14.86 19.45
CA LEU A 374 13.90 -16.03 20.03
C LEU A 374 13.00 -17.25 19.87
N ILE A 375 13.50 -18.27 19.19
CA ILE A 375 12.81 -19.55 19.01
C ILE A 375 13.51 -20.62 19.80
N GLN A 376 12.74 -21.37 20.56
CA GLN A 376 13.21 -22.51 21.36
C GLN A 376 12.20 -23.64 21.24
N GLY A 377 12.55 -24.65 20.46
CA GLY A 377 11.68 -25.75 20.06
C GLY A 377 10.41 -25.25 19.37
N GLN A 378 9.28 -25.48 20.03
CA GLN A 378 7.94 -25.17 19.54
C GLN A 378 7.39 -23.83 20.04
N GLN A 379 8.20 -23.01 20.69
CA GLN A 379 7.82 -21.67 21.15
C GLN A 379 8.70 -20.61 20.51
N ALA A 380 8.08 -19.51 20.07
CA ALA A 380 8.76 -18.30 19.62
C ALA A 380 8.32 -17.13 20.50
N ASN A 381 9.28 -16.34 20.97
CA ASN A 381 9.03 -15.11 21.70
C ASN A 381 9.56 -13.96 20.87
N SER A 382 8.71 -12.98 20.58
CA SER A 382 9.07 -11.83 19.75
C SER A 382 8.82 -10.53 20.48
N HIS A 383 9.70 -9.56 20.23
CA HIS A 383 9.56 -8.18 20.67
C HIS A 383 9.72 -7.28 19.44
N VAL A 384 8.85 -6.29 19.29
CA VAL A 384 8.91 -5.30 18.20
C VAL A 384 8.75 -3.90 18.78
N THR A 385 9.56 -2.97 18.27
CA THR A 385 9.41 -1.54 18.50
C THR A 385 9.32 -0.85 17.16
N ILE A 386 8.30 -0.01 16.99
CA ILE A 386 8.11 0.83 15.80
C ILE A 386 8.06 2.28 16.25
N THR A 387 8.98 3.09 15.76
CA THR A 387 8.99 4.53 15.99
C THR A 387 8.78 5.28 14.69
N ALA A 388 8.05 6.39 14.76
CA ALA A 388 7.93 7.34 13.67
C ALA A 388 7.84 8.76 14.23
N ARG A 389 8.62 9.67 13.67
CA ARG A 389 8.67 11.07 14.09
C ARG A 389 8.75 11.98 12.88
N ALA A 390 7.93 13.02 12.88
CA ALA A 390 7.93 14.06 11.87
C ALA A 390 8.08 15.44 12.55
N VAL A 391 9.06 16.22 12.10
CA VAL A 391 9.39 17.54 12.68
C VAL A 391 9.59 18.55 11.57
N ASP A 392 8.87 19.67 11.65
CA ASP A 392 9.12 20.82 10.79
C ASP A 392 10.45 21.47 11.21
N GLU A 393 11.43 21.50 10.30
CA GLU A 393 12.80 21.94 10.57
C GLU A 393 12.89 23.44 10.82
N LYS A 394 12.02 24.24 10.20
CA LYS A 394 12.04 25.70 10.32
C LYS A 394 11.50 26.16 11.67
N THR A 395 10.44 25.50 12.12
CA THR A 395 9.71 25.88 13.35
C THR A 395 10.09 25.03 14.55
N GLY A 396 10.71 23.87 14.34
CA GLY A 396 10.95 22.85 15.37
C GLY A 396 9.67 22.13 15.83
N LYS A 397 8.52 22.41 15.19
CA LYS A 397 7.23 21.85 15.59
C LYS A 397 7.17 20.36 15.28
N VAL A 398 6.83 19.55 16.29
CA VAL A 398 6.56 18.12 16.12
C VAL A 398 5.20 17.95 15.46
N GLN A 399 5.18 17.38 14.26
CA GLN A 399 3.94 17.06 13.55
C GLN A 399 3.41 15.68 13.92
N LEU A 400 4.30 14.73 14.15
CA LEU A 400 3.98 13.38 14.63
C LEU A 400 5.12 12.89 15.52
N ASP A 401 4.76 12.27 16.64
CA ASP A 401 5.66 11.44 17.42
C ASP A 401 4.90 10.19 17.86
N LEU A 402 5.29 9.05 17.31
CA LEU A 402 4.62 7.76 17.44
C LEU A 402 5.64 6.72 17.90
N GLU A 403 5.27 5.94 18.89
CA GLU A 403 5.97 4.74 19.31
C GLU A 403 4.96 3.64 19.65
N LEU A 404 5.17 2.48 19.03
CA LEU A 404 4.45 1.26 19.32
C LEU A 404 5.44 0.21 19.78
N VAL A 405 5.08 -0.51 20.83
CA VAL A 405 5.85 -1.64 21.35
C VAL A 405 4.93 -2.85 21.38
N GLY A 406 5.41 -3.98 20.88
CA GLY A 406 4.66 -5.23 20.90
C GLY A 406 5.49 -6.40 21.36
N ASP A 407 4.85 -7.30 22.09
CA ASP A 407 5.42 -8.56 22.54
C ASP A 407 4.49 -9.70 22.11
N SER A 408 5.05 -10.82 21.65
CA SER A 408 4.26 -12.00 21.32
C SER A 408 4.93 -13.29 21.77
N ILE A 409 4.09 -14.28 22.07
CA ILE A 409 4.48 -15.66 22.31
C ILE A 409 3.63 -16.54 21.40
N ASP A 410 4.30 -17.14 20.43
CA ASP A 410 3.71 -18.09 19.50
C ASP A 410 4.08 -19.50 19.93
N ARG A 411 3.16 -20.46 19.80
CA ARG A 411 3.38 -21.87 20.10
C ARG A 411 2.81 -22.77 19.02
N VAL A 412 3.60 -23.74 18.58
CA VAL A 412 3.08 -24.86 17.79
C VAL A 412 2.14 -25.67 18.68
N ASP A 413 0.93 -25.92 18.20
CA ASP A 413 -0.07 -26.73 18.90
C ASP A 413 -0.77 -27.68 17.90
N PRO A 414 -0.28 -28.92 17.73
CA PRO A 414 -0.86 -29.88 16.79
C PRO A 414 -2.33 -30.24 17.07
N ASN A 415 -2.79 -30.01 18.31
CA ASN A 415 -4.13 -30.34 18.78
C ASN A 415 -5.08 -29.14 18.76
N VAL A 416 -4.62 -27.97 18.30
CA VAL A 416 -5.45 -26.77 18.23
C VAL A 416 -6.69 -27.03 17.38
N LYS A 417 -7.84 -26.67 17.93
CA LYS A 417 -9.11 -26.65 17.22
C LYS A 417 -9.55 -25.21 17.04
N VAL A 418 -9.95 -24.87 15.83
CA VAL A 418 -10.46 -23.55 15.49
C VAL A 418 -11.94 -23.68 15.19
N GLU A 419 -12.76 -23.19 16.12
CA GLU A 419 -14.20 -23.14 15.95
C GLU A 419 -14.58 -21.82 15.29
N THR A 420 -15.33 -21.93 14.20
CA THR A 420 -15.83 -20.80 13.41
C THR A 420 -17.35 -20.73 13.59
N PRO A 421 -17.95 -19.53 13.67
CA PRO A 421 -19.39 -19.41 13.86
C PRO A 421 -20.15 -19.95 12.66
N GLN A 422 -21.25 -20.67 12.92
CA GLN A 422 -22.18 -21.11 11.88
C GLN A 422 -23.04 -19.92 11.44
N LEU A 423 -22.85 -19.48 10.21
CA LEU A 423 -23.57 -18.35 9.62
C LEU A 423 -24.96 -18.80 9.16
N THR A 424 -26.00 -18.13 9.65
CA THR A 424 -27.39 -18.28 9.23
C THR A 424 -27.95 -16.94 8.75
N PRO A 425 -29.02 -16.91 7.94
CA PRO A 425 -29.64 -15.65 7.52
C PRO A 425 -30.10 -14.76 8.67
N GLU A 426 -30.38 -15.32 9.85
CA GLU A 426 -30.85 -14.60 11.03
C GLU A 426 -29.69 -13.99 11.84
N ASN A 427 -28.52 -14.63 11.85
CA ASN A 427 -27.40 -14.24 12.71
C ASN A 427 -26.23 -13.58 11.96
N SER A 428 -26.32 -13.50 10.63
CA SER A 428 -25.23 -13.01 9.79
C SER A 428 -25.69 -12.25 8.57
N VAL A 429 -24.82 -11.38 8.06
CA VAL A 429 -25.06 -10.73 6.77
C VAL A 429 -23.78 -10.61 5.94
N ASN A 430 -23.92 -10.85 4.64
CA ASN A 430 -22.84 -10.65 3.68
C ASN A 430 -22.73 -9.16 3.35
N LEU A 431 -21.61 -8.54 3.72
CA LEU A 431 -21.35 -7.13 3.47
C LEU A 431 -21.35 -6.79 1.97
N GLU A 432 -21.03 -7.74 1.10
CA GLU A 432 -21.09 -7.54 -0.36
C GLU A 432 -22.52 -7.40 -0.89
N THR A 433 -23.50 -7.93 -0.15
CA THR A 433 -24.93 -7.84 -0.52
C THR A 433 -25.60 -6.57 0.01
N ILE A 434 -25.02 -5.93 1.03
CA ILE A 434 -25.49 -4.65 1.59
C ILE A 434 -24.71 -3.48 1.02
N ALA A 435 -23.49 -3.71 0.51
CA ALA A 435 -22.72 -2.68 -0.17
C ALA A 435 -23.64 -2.04 -1.22
N PRO A 436 -23.80 -0.69 -1.22
CA PRO A 436 -24.50 -0.04 -2.30
C PRO A 436 -23.87 -0.55 -3.60
N THR A 437 -24.71 -0.89 -4.57
CA THR A 437 -24.26 -1.30 -5.91
C THR A 437 -23.07 -0.41 -6.27
N PRO A 438 -21.91 -0.99 -6.65
CA PRO A 438 -20.74 -0.19 -6.94
C PRO A 438 -21.21 0.92 -7.88
N PRO A 439 -20.90 2.19 -7.57
CA PRO A 439 -21.17 3.26 -8.51
C PRO A 439 -20.70 2.78 -9.88
N PRO A 440 -21.49 2.97 -10.96
CA PRO A 440 -21.07 2.55 -12.28
C PRO A 440 -19.61 2.96 -12.48
N ALA A 441 -18.80 2.00 -12.94
CA ALA A 441 -17.34 2.08 -12.96
C ALA A 441 -16.86 3.50 -13.28
N PRO A 442 -15.79 4.01 -12.63
CA PRO A 442 -15.23 5.32 -12.92
C PRO A 442 -15.13 5.46 -14.42
N VAL A 443 -15.89 6.40 -14.96
CA VAL A 443 -15.85 6.75 -16.37
C VAL A 443 -14.42 7.03 -16.74
N THR A 444 -13.84 6.13 -17.53
CA THR A 444 -12.67 6.49 -18.30
C THR A 444 -13.03 7.75 -19.08
N PRO A 445 -12.27 8.85 -18.92
CA PRO A 445 -12.58 10.09 -19.62
C PRO A 445 -12.65 9.80 -21.11
N VAL A 446 -13.82 10.08 -21.69
CA VAL A 446 -14.01 10.00 -23.14
C VAL A 446 -13.32 11.23 -23.71
N SER A 447 -12.05 11.05 -24.08
CA SER A 447 -11.18 12.03 -24.76
C SER A 447 -10.66 13.22 -23.92
N PRO A 448 -9.34 13.47 -23.88
CA PRO A 448 -8.81 14.77 -23.50
C PRO A 448 -8.96 15.80 -24.65
N ALA A 449 -9.23 17.06 -24.29
CA ALA A 449 -8.95 18.29 -25.07
C ALA A 449 -9.98 18.87 -26.08
N ASN A 450 -11.28 18.60 -25.99
CA ASN A 450 -12.29 19.28 -26.85
C ASN A 450 -13.24 20.26 -26.13
N VAL A 451 -12.94 20.67 -24.89
CA VAL A 451 -13.74 21.68 -24.16
C VAL A 451 -12.92 22.95 -23.94
N ILE A 452 -13.40 24.07 -24.46
CA ILE A 452 -12.89 25.41 -24.14
C ILE A 452 -13.86 26.07 -23.16
N LEU A 453 -13.36 26.49 -22.00
CA LEU A 453 -14.13 27.32 -21.08
C LEU A 453 -13.80 28.79 -21.34
N LYS A 454 -14.83 29.63 -21.32
CA LYS A 454 -14.70 31.09 -21.31
C LYS A 454 -15.47 31.64 -20.10
N LEU A 455 -14.83 32.48 -19.28
CA LEU A 455 -15.48 33.21 -18.19
C LEU A 455 -15.63 34.68 -18.62
N ASN A 456 -16.86 35.17 -18.73
CA ASN A 456 -17.17 36.52 -19.22
C ASN A 456 -16.48 36.88 -20.54
N GLY A 457 -16.43 35.92 -21.47
CA GLY A 457 -15.81 36.08 -22.79
C GLY A 457 -14.29 35.90 -22.83
N GLN A 458 -13.62 35.78 -21.68
CA GLN A 458 -12.18 35.50 -21.60
C GLN A 458 -11.90 34.00 -21.47
N LEU A 459 -10.85 33.51 -22.10
CA LEU A 459 -10.45 32.09 -21.98
C LEU A 459 -10.13 31.75 -20.52
N PHE A 460 -10.71 30.66 -20.03
CA PHE A 460 -10.54 30.16 -18.69
C PHE A 460 -9.90 28.77 -18.72
N PHE A 461 -8.64 28.68 -18.31
CA PHE A 461 -7.89 27.42 -18.31
C PHE A 461 -7.94 26.77 -16.93
N THR A 462 -8.17 25.46 -16.89
CA THR A 462 -8.13 24.68 -15.65
C THR A 462 -7.06 23.61 -15.74
N GLU A 463 -6.40 23.34 -14.62
CA GLU A 463 -5.47 22.23 -14.48
C GLU A 463 -5.94 21.30 -13.37
N PRO A 464 -6.38 20.06 -13.70
CA PRO A 464 -6.44 19.44 -15.02
C PRO A 464 -7.55 20.05 -15.92
N PRO A 465 -7.49 19.86 -17.25
CA PRO A 465 -8.46 20.44 -18.17
C PRO A 465 -9.86 19.86 -17.95
N ALA A 466 -10.88 20.69 -18.22
CA ALA A 466 -12.26 20.23 -18.29
C ALA A 466 -12.46 19.18 -19.40
N PHE A 467 -13.42 18.29 -19.22
CA PHE A 467 -13.74 17.24 -20.19
C PHE A 467 -15.26 16.99 -20.26
N ILE A 468 -15.70 16.18 -21.22
CA ILE A 468 -17.10 15.73 -21.32
C ILE A 468 -17.17 14.29 -20.85
N ASP A 469 -18.05 13.99 -19.89
CA ASP A 469 -18.28 12.63 -19.41
C ASP A 469 -19.15 11.79 -20.37
N GLN A 470 -19.36 10.51 -20.03
CA GLN A 470 -20.21 9.61 -20.81
C GLN A 470 -21.69 10.04 -20.90
N ASN A 471 -22.14 10.88 -19.96
CA ASN A 471 -23.50 11.41 -19.90
C ASN A 471 -23.64 12.73 -20.69
N ASN A 472 -22.62 13.09 -21.48
CA ASN A 472 -22.56 14.32 -22.25
C ASN A 472 -22.69 15.57 -21.36
N ARG A 473 -21.98 15.57 -20.22
CA ARG A 473 -21.91 16.68 -19.28
C ARG A 473 -20.48 17.20 -19.20
N THR A 474 -20.34 18.52 -19.20
CA THR A 474 -19.05 19.18 -18.99
C THR A 474 -18.64 19.06 -17.53
N MET A 475 -17.56 18.33 -17.30
CA MET A 475 -16.93 18.12 -16.00
C MET A 475 -15.78 19.11 -15.83
N VAL A 476 -15.80 19.83 -14.71
CA VAL A 476 -14.84 20.90 -14.41
C VAL A 476 -14.23 20.69 -13.02
N PRO A 477 -12.94 20.99 -12.81
CA PRO A 477 -12.37 20.95 -11.47
C PRO A 477 -13.13 21.89 -10.54
N ALA A 478 -13.68 21.34 -9.46
CA ALA A 478 -14.62 22.06 -8.58
C ALA A 478 -14.01 23.35 -8.05
N ARG A 479 -12.82 23.26 -7.44
CA ARG A 479 -12.15 24.41 -6.85
C ARG A 479 -11.87 25.52 -7.86
N ALA A 480 -11.27 25.17 -9.01
CA ALA A 480 -10.87 26.15 -10.02
C ALA A 480 -12.05 27.01 -10.49
N LEU A 481 -13.17 26.38 -10.84
CA LEU A 481 -14.34 27.13 -11.29
C LEU A 481 -15.01 27.90 -10.16
N MET A 482 -15.25 27.25 -9.01
CA MET A 482 -16.05 27.86 -7.95
C MET A 482 -15.35 29.06 -7.32
N GLU A 483 -14.04 28.99 -7.13
CA GLU A 483 -13.25 30.14 -6.67
C GLU A 483 -13.30 31.29 -7.69
N ALA A 484 -13.23 30.98 -8.99
CA ALA A 484 -13.39 31.99 -10.05
C ALA A 484 -14.80 32.62 -10.08
N LEU A 485 -15.81 31.91 -9.59
CA LEU A 485 -17.18 32.41 -9.41
C LEU A 485 -17.40 33.09 -8.05
N GLY A 486 -16.36 33.26 -7.24
CA GLY A 486 -16.39 33.93 -5.94
C GLY A 486 -16.99 33.08 -4.82
N CYS A 487 -16.90 31.75 -4.92
CA CYS A 487 -17.35 30.82 -3.90
C CYS A 487 -16.19 30.32 -3.03
N GLN A 488 -16.51 29.97 -1.78
CA GLN A 488 -15.64 29.14 -0.96
C GLN A 488 -15.90 27.67 -1.28
N VAL A 489 -14.84 26.86 -1.40
CA VAL A 489 -14.93 25.42 -1.63
C VAL A 489 -14.18 24.66 -0.56
N ASP A 490 -14.91 23.87 0.20
CA ASP A 490 -14.38 22.96 1.20
C ASP A 490 -14.52 21.52 0.73
N TRP A 491 -13.48 20.73 1.00
CA TRP A 491 -13.45 19.30 0.72
C TRP A 491 -13.40 18.53 2.03
N ASN A 492 -14.39 17.67 2.25
CA ASN A 492 -14.39 16.73 3.36
C ASN A 492 -14.00 15.34 2.83
N PRO A 493 -12.76 14.88 3.08
CA PRO A 493 -12.29 13.59 2.60
C PRO A 493 -12.99 12.39 3.25
N VAL A 494 -13.53 12.57 4.47
CA VAL A 494 -14.22 11.51 5.22
C VAL A 494 -15.56 11.20 4.55
N ASN A 495 -16.35 12.24 4.29
CA ASN A 495 -17.68 12.10 3.70
C ASN A 495 -17.65 12.07 2.17
N ARG A 496 -16.45 12.15 1.57
CA ARG A 496 -16.22 12.38 0.13
C ARG A 496 -17.14 13.50 -0.39
N GLU A 497 -17.18 14.62 0.33
CA GLU A 497 -18.13 15.72 0.13
C GLU A 497 -17.41 16.99 -0.33
N VAL A 498 -17.92 17.61 -1.40
CA VAL A 498 -17.60 18.97 -1.80
C VAL A 498 -18.69 19.88 -1.27
N THR A 499 -18.31 20.82 -0.40
CA THR A 499 -19.18 21.91 0.05
C THR A 499 -18.78 23.19 -0.69
N VAL A 500 -19.75 23.80 -1.37
CA VAL A 500 -19.59 25.08 -2.07
C VAL A 500 -20.47 26.13 -1.40
N THR A 501 -19.87 27.22 -0.95
CA THR A 501 -20.55 28.29 -0.20
C THR A 501 -20.44 29.61 -0.95
N LYS A 502 -21.57 30.31 -1.14
CA LYS A 502 -21.64 31.68 -1.68
C LYS A 502 -22.73 32.47 -0.99
N GLY A 503 -22.34 33.41 -0.12
CA GLY A 503 -23.28 34.07 0.79
C GLY A 503 -24.00 33.02 1.66
N ASP A 504 -25.33 33.09 1.72
CA ASP A 504 -26.16 32.15 2.49
C ASP A 504 -26.48 30.84 1.74
N LYS A 505 -25.92 30.65 0.53
CA LYS A 505 -26.16 29.45 -0.27
C LYS A 505 -25.06 28.42 -0.06
N VAL A 506 -25.45 27.23 0.41
CA VAL A 506 -24.58 26.08 0.65
C VAL A 506 -25.02 24.93 -0.25
N ILE A 507 -24.13 24.50 -1.13
CA ILE A 507 -24.34 23.36 -2.03
C ILE A 507 -23.42 22.23 -1.58
N LYS A 508 -23.98 21.07 -1.26
CA LYS A 508 -23.20 19.88 -0.89
C LYS A 508 -23.36 18.81 -1.95
N MET A 509 -22.24 18.35 -2.49
CA MET A 509 -22.18 17.31 -3.51
C MET A 509 -21.28 16.17 -3.02
N TYR A 510 -21.68 14.92 -3.27
CA TYR A 510 -20.95 13.75 -2.82
C TYR A 510 -20.34 13.02 -4.01
N ILE A 511 -19.08 12.60 -3.89
CA ILE A 511 -18.41 11.86 -4.96
C ILE A 511 -19.15 10.55 -5.24
N ASP A 512 -19.29 10.21 -6.51
CA ASP A 512 -19.98 9.02 -7.03
C ASP A 512 -21.49 8.97 -6.74
N GLN A 513 -22.08 10.06 -6.21
CA GLN A 513 -23.51 10.16 -5.96
C GLN A 513 -24.17 11.22 -6.86
N SER A 514 -25.34 10.86 -7.41
CA SER A 514 -26.17 11.81 -8.17
C SER A 514 -27.05 12.68 -7.26
N ALA A 515 -27.20 12.32 -5.99
CA ALA A 515 -27.88 13.15 -5.01
C ALA A 515 -26.96 14.29 -4.54
N TYR A 516 -27.51 15.49 -4.40
CA TYR A 516 -26.83 16.64 -3.84
C TYR A 516 -27.83 17.46 -3.03
N SER A 517 -27.36 18.33 -2.13
CA SER A 517 -28.25 19.21 -1.37
C SER A 517 -27.94 20.68 -1.62
N VAL A 518 -28.98 21.50 -1.56
CA VAL A 518 -28.90 22.96 -1.62
C VAL A 518 -29.65 23.50 -0.43
N ASN A 519 -28.94 24.16 0.49
CA ASN A 519 -29.50 24.63 1.77
C ASN A 519 -30.28 23.53 2.52
N GLY A 520 -29.74 22.30 2.52
CA GLY A 520 -30.36 21.13 3.16
C GLY A 520 -31.47 20.45 2.35
N VAL A 521 -31.90 21.00 1.22
CA VAL A 521 -32.91 20.36 0.36
C VAL A 521 -32.23 19.46 -0.66
N THR A 522 -32.53 18.16 -0.60
CA THR A 522 -31.99 17.16 -1.53
C THR A 522 -32.57 17.31 -2.94
N LYS A 523 -31.69 17.27 -3.93
CA LYS A 523 -31.96 17.30 -5.36
C LYS A 523 -31.16 16.18 -6.05
N LYS A 524 -31.44 15.94 -7.33
CA LYS A 524 -30.78 14.90 -8.12
C LYS A 524 -30.16 15.48 -9.40
N MET A 525 -28.95 15.03 -9.71
CA MET A 525 -28.22 15.28 -10.95
C MET A 525 -28.37 14.07 -11.88
N ASP A 526 -28.13 14.28 -13.18
CA ASP A 526 -28.07 13.19 -14.16
C ASP A 526 -26.66 12.61 -14.34
N THR A 527 -25.67 13.19 -13.67
CA THR A 527 -24.32 12.66 -13.54
C THR A 527 -23.74 12.99 -12.16
N ALA A 528 -22.75 12.24 -11.70
CA ALA A 528 -22.16 12.40 -10.36
C ALA A 528 -20.83 13.19 -10.42
N PRO A 529 -20.48 13.94 -9.35
CA PRO A 529 -19.12 14.39 -9.13
C PRO A 529 -18.17 13.19 -9.05
N ILE A 530 -16.96 13.33 -9.59
CA ILE A 530 -15.96 12.26 -9.59
C ILE A 530 -14.59 12.79 -9.17
N ILE A 531 -13.70 11.89 -8.77
CA ILE A 531 -12.28 12.22 -8.56
C ILE A 531 -11.50 11.66 -9.75
N VAL A 532 -10.76 12.53 -10.45
CA VAL A 532 -9.81 12.13 -11.50
C VAL A 532 -8.42 12.54 -11.06
N GLY A 533 -7.55 11.55 -10.81
CA GLY A 533 -6.25 11.79 -10.17
C GLY A 533 -6.43 12.27 -8.72
N ASP A 534 -5.91 13.45 -8.41
CA ASP A 534 -6.01 14.13 -7.10
C ASP A 534 -6.99 15.32 -7.12
N ARG A 535 -7.91 15.35 -8.09
CA ARG A 535 -8.78 16.50 -8.36
C ARG A 535 -10.24 16.09 -8.44
N THR A 536 -11.07 16.84 -7.74
CA THR A 536 -12.52 16.66 -7.77
C THR A 536 -13.13 17.40 -8.95
N PHE A 537 -13.87 16.68 -9.78
CA PHE A 537 -14.62 17.20 -10.92
C PHE A 537 -16.11 17.21 -10.59
N VAL A 538 -16.76 18.32 -10.90
CA VAL A 538 -18.20 18.51 -10.71
C VAL A 538 -18.88 18.82 -12.04
N PRO A 539 -20.17 18.48 -12.18
CA PRO A 539 -20.92 18.81 -13.39
C PRO A 539 -21.21 20.32 -13.47
N LEU A 540 -20.59 21.01 -14.42
CA LEU A 540 -20.67 22.47 -14.56
C LEU A 540 -22.10 23.00 -14.58
N ARG A 541 -22.99 22.31 -15.31
CA ARG A 541 -24.39 22.72 -15.47
C ARG A 541 -25.13 22.84 -14.14
N PHE A 542 -24.99 21.85 -13.27
CA PHE A 542 -25.74 21.79 -12.02
C PHE A 542 -25.25 22.82 -11.03
N VAL A 543 -23.93 23.03 -11.00
CA VAL A 543 -23.39 24.07 -10.13
C VAL A 543 -23.79 25.46 -10.61
N ALA A 544 -23.73 25.72 -11.93
CA ALA A 544 -24.18 26.98 -12.50
C ALA A 544 -25.69 27.23 -12.28
N GLN A 545 -26.53 26.20 -12.41
CA GLN A 545 -27.97 26.30 -12.19
C GLN A 545 -28.32 26.73 -10.76
N GLU A 546 -27.52 26.32 -9.79
CA GLU A 546 -27.72 26.72 -8.40
C GLU A 546 -27.07 28.06 -8.06
N MET A 547 -26.22 28.62 -8.92
CA MET A 547 -25.61 29.92 -8.65
C MET A 547 -26.47 31.06 -9.21
N VAL A 548 -26.83 32.02 -8.36
CA VAL A 548 -27.51 33.23 -8.81
C VAL A 548 -26.56 34.02 -9.71
N GLY A 549 -27.09 34.46 -10.86
CA GLY A 549 -26.35 35.31 -11.80
C GLY A 549 -25.40 34.56 -12.73
N VAL A 550 -25.35 33.22 -12.71
CA VAL A 550 -24.53 32.44 -13.63
C VAL A 550 -25.38 31.89 -14.77
N ARG A 551 -25.01 32.22 -16.00
CA ARG A 551 -25.63 31.70 -17.23
C ARG A 551 -24.60 30.96 -18.06
N LEU A 552 -25.00 29.82 -18.62
CA LEU A 552 -24.17 29.04 -19.53
C LEU A 552 -24.66 29.20 -20.96
N GLU A 553 -23.75 29.44 -21.89
CA GLU A 553 -23.99 29.37 -23.32
C GLU A 553 -23.00 28.39 -23.94
N VAL A 554 -23.52 27.37 -24.63
CA VAL A 554 -22.71 26.32 -25.26
C VAL A 554 -22.77 26.47 -26.77
N SER A 555 -21.62 26.56 -27.41
CA SER A 555 -21.48 26.59 -28.87
C SER A 555 -20.49 25.52 -29.35
N GLN A 556 -20.60 25.16 -30.62
CA GLN A 556 -19.63 24.31 -31.31
C GLN A 556 -18.80 25.19 -32.24
N GLU A 557 -17.49 25.28 -32.01
CA GLU A 557 -16.56 26.05 -32.83
C GLU A 557 -15.46 25.12 -33.34
N ARG A 558 -15.43 24.85 -34.65
CA ARG A 558 -14.38 24.03 -35.31
C ARG A 558 -14.17 22.64 -34.67
N GLY A 559 -15.25 22.01 -34.22
CA GLY A 559 -15.21 20.69 -33.57
C GLY A 559 -14.87 20.73 -32.07
N LEU A 560 -14.73 21.91 -31.49
CA LEU A 560 -14.54 22.13 -30.05
C LEU A 560 -15.85 22.60 -29.42
N THR A 561 -16.16 22.06 -28.25
CA THR A 561 -17.25 22.53 -27.42
C THR A 561 -16.78 23.75 -26.64
N VAL A 562 -17.34 24.92 -26.93
CA VAL A 562 -17.05 26.17 -26.21
C VAL A 562 -18.17 26.42 -25.21
N VAL A 563 -17.82 26.54 -23.93
CA VAL A 563 -18.76 26.86 -22.87
C VAL A 563 -18.45 28.25 -22.34
N ASN A 564 -19.32 29.21 -22.64
CA ASN A 564 -19.29 30.55 -22.06
C ASN A 564 -20.04 30.55 -20.73
N ILE A 565 -19.32 30.91 -19.67
CA ILE A 565 -19.82 31.11 -18.32
C ILE A 565 -19.94 32.63 -18.14
N LEU A 566 -21.18 33.11 -18.14
CA LEU A 566 -21.50 34.52 -17.99
C LEU A 566 -21.96 34.76 -16.56
N THR A 567 -21.34 35.73 -15.89
CA THR A 567 -21.73 36.17 -14.54
C THR A 567 -22.33 37.58 -14.61
N SER A 568 -23.51 37.79 -14.02
CA SER A 568 -24.20 39.08 -13.95
C SER A 568 -23.69 40.00 -12.85
#